data_AF-A0A2A3MZ45-F1
#
_entry.id   AF-A0A2A3MZ45-F1
#
_cell.length_a   1.000
_cell.length_b   1.000
_cell.length_c   1.000
_cell.angle_alpha   90.00
_cell.angle_beta   90.00
_cell.angle_gamma   90.00
#
_symmetry.space_group_name_H-M   'P 1'
#
loop_
_entity.id
_entity.type
_entity.pdbx_description
1 polymer ?
#
loop_
_entity_poly.entity_id
_entity_poly.type
_entity_poly.pdbx_seq_one_letter_code
_entity_poly.pdbx_strand_id
1 'polypeptide(L)' 'MSAADFYHQNAASERLAASKADLPNRRRQHEQSAERWEQMARAAEETERRTLINEAQKRAFR' A
#
# COMPACT_ATOMS: atom_id res chain seq x y z
N MET A 1 -0.99 -9.54 -9.64
CA MET A 1 -0.88 -8.87 -8.33
C MET A 1 -0.47 -7.44 -8.60
N SER A 2 -1.31 -6.47 -8.22
CA SER A 2 -1.03 -5.04 -8.41
C SER A 2 0.09 -4.57 -7.47
N ALA A 3 0.71 -3.43 -7.77
CA ALA A 3 1.61 -2.78 -6.83
C ALA A 3 0.91 -2.45 -5.50
N ALA A 4 -0.36 -2.05 -5.54
CA ALA A 4 -1.18 -1.82 -4.35
C ALA A 4 -1.34 -3.10 -3.52
N ASP A 5 -1.66 -4.23 -4.16
CA ASP A 5 -1.77 -5.53 -3.48
C ASP A 5 -0.46 -5.92 -2.78
N PHE A 6 0.67 -5.70 -3.44
CA PHE A 6 1.99 -5.96 -2.87
C PHE A 6 2.25 -5.13 -1.62
N TYR A 7 1.95 -3.83 -1.67
CA TYR A 7 2.13 -2.97 -0.52
C TYR A 7 1.16 -3.31 0.62
N HIS A 8 -0.10 -3.66 0.34
CA HIS A 8 -1.04 -4.13 1.35
C HIS A 8 -0.61 -5.42 2.03
N GLN A 9 -0.07 -6.40 1.28
CA GLN A 9 0.43 -7.64 1.87
C GLN A 9 1.64 -7.40 2.80
N ASN A 10 2.54 -6.49 2.42
CA ASN A 10 3.67 -6.11 3.28
C ASN A 10 3.19 -5.36 4.53
N ALA A 11 2.23 -4.44 4.39
CA ALA A 11 1.62 -3.76 5.52
C ALA A 11 1.00 -4.78 6.51
N ALA A 12 0.21 -5.73 6.01
CA ALA A 12 -0.40 -6.77 6.83
C ALA A 12 0.66 -7.63 7.55
N SER A 13 1.75 -7.97 6.85
CA SER A 13 2.87 -8.73 7.43
C SER A 13 3.54 -7.96 8.57
N GLU A 14 3.74 -6.65 8.41
CA GLU A 14 4.31 -5.78 9.44
C GLU A 14 3.36 -5.58 10.63
N ARG A 15 2.05 -5.45 10.39
CA ARG A 15 1.05 -5.43 11.47
C ARG A 15 1.07 -6.72 12.30
N LEU A 16 1.23 -7.87 11.62
CA LEU A 16 1.35 -9.16 12.27
C LEU A 16 2.68 -9.32 13.02
N ALA A 17 3.77 -8.73 12.51
CA ALA A 17 5.04 -8.68 13.23
C ALA A 17 4.95 -7.79 14.48
N ALA A 18 4.26 -6.65 14.39
CA ALA A 18 4.01 -5.75 15.51
C ALA A 18 3.21 -6.43 16.64
N SER A 19 2.17 -7.19 16.31
CA SER A 19 1.35 -7.90 17.29
C SER A 19 2.12 -9.00 18.03
N LYS A 20 3.15 -9.56 17.40
CA LYS A 20 4.06 -10.58 17.97
C LYS A 20 5.29 -9.97 18.66
N ALA A 21 5.49 -8.66 18.60
CA ALA A 21 6.66 -8.02 19.17
C ALA A 21 6.48 -7.77 20.68
N ASP A 22 7.39 -8.34 21.47
CA ASP A 22 7.43 -8.16 22.93
C ASP A 22 8.04 -6.82 23.34
N LEU A 23 9.02 -6.33 22.57
CA LEU A 23 9.70 -5.07 22.87
C LEU A 23 8.91 -3.88 22.28
N PRO A 24 8.55 -2.87 23.10
CA PRO A 24 7.76 -1.72 22.65
C PRO A 24 8.39 -0.97 21.48
N ASN A 25 9.72 -0.80 21.48
CA ASN A 25 10.43 -0.13 20.39
C ASN A 25 10.32 -0.90 19.07
N ARG A 26 10.38 -2.23 19.13
CA ARG A 26 10.28 -3.09 17.94
C ARG A 26 8.85 -3.12 17.41
N ARG A 27 7.85 -3.18 18.30
CA ARG A 27 6.44 -3.03 17.93
C ARG A 27 6.20 -1.71 17.18
N ARG A 28 6.66 -0.59 17.75
CA ARG A 28 6.54 0.73 17.13
C ARG A 28 7.20 0.81 15.76
N GLN A 29 8.37 0.17 15.60
CA GLN A 29 9.05 0.11 14.30
C GLN A 29 8.20 -0.63 13.25
N HIS A 30 7.64 -1.79 13.60
CA HIS A 30 6.76 -2.55 12.71
C HIS A 30 5.46 -1.78 12.39
N GLU A 31 4.86 -1.09 13.36
CA GLU A 31 3.68 -0.23 13.14
C GLU A 31 3.98 0.91 12.16
N GLN A 32 5.11 1.61 12.33
CA GLN A 32 5.54 2.67 11.41
C GLN A 32 5.85 2.13 10.01
N SER A 33 6.45 0.95 9.91
CA SER A 33 6.69 0.27 8.63
C SER A 33 5.35 -0.02 7.95
N ALA A 34 4.39 -0.61 8.68
CA ALA A 34 3.06 -0.91 8.16
C ALA A 34 2.34 0.33 7.63
N GLU A 35 2.36 1.44 8.39
CA GLU A 35 1.75 2.70 7.95
C GLU A 35 2.36 3.23 6.64
N ARG A 36 3.68 3.11 6.46
CA ARG A 36 4.35 3.52 5.21
C ARG A 36 3.93 2.64 4.04
N TRP A 37 3.85 1.33 4.24
CA TRP A 37 3.35 0.42 3.22
C TRP A 37 1.91 0.75 2.83
N GLU A 38 1.02 1.01 3.79
CA GLU A 38 -0.37 1.42 3.51
C GLU A 38 -0.46 2.76 2.76
N GLN A 39 0.43 3.72 3.06
CA GLN A 39 0.52 4.98 2.30
C GLN A 39 0.93 4.73 0.84
N MET A 40 1.92 3.87 0.61
CA MET A 40 2.33 3.51 -0.75
C MET A 40 1.25 2.72 -1.50
N ALA A 41 0.51 1.85 -0.81
CA ALA A 41 -0.63 1.13 -1.38
C ALA A 41 -1.69 2.11 -1.92
N ARG A 42 -2.11 3.07 -1.08
CA ARG A 42 -3.07 4.12 -1.48
C ARG A 42 -2.57 4.96 -2.66
N ALA A 43 -1.27 5.30 -2.68
CA ALA A 43 -0.69 6.05 -3.78
C ALA A 43 -0.66 5.24 -5.10
N ALA A 44 -0.41 3.94 -5.01
CA ALA A 44 -0.46 3.03 -6.15
C ALA A 44 -1.89 2.89 -6.69
N GLU A 45 -2.89 2.69 -5.82
CA GLU A 45 -4.31 2.63 -6.20
C GLU A 45 -4.76 3.89 -6.92
N GLU A 46 -4.41 5.08 -6.41
CA GLU A 46 -4.78 6.34 -7.05
C GLU A 46 -4.09 6.50 -8.41
N THR A 47 -2.85 6.05 -8.53
CA THR A 47 -2.11 6.08 -9.80
C THR A 47 -2.75 5.15 -10.83
N GLU A 48 -3.12 3.94 -10.43
CA GLU A 48 -3.83 2.98 -11.28
C GLU A 48 -5.19 3.53 -11.71
N ARG A 49 -5.96 4.11 -10.79
CA ARG A 49 -7.25 4.77 -11.07
C ARG A 49 -7.11 5.88 -12.10
N ARG A 50 -6.14 6.78 -11.92
CA ARG A 50 -5.88 7.88 -12.88
C ARG A 50 -5.46 7.37 -14.24
N THR A 51 -4.65 6.31 -14.28
CA THR A 51 -4.21 5.70 -15.54
C THR A 51 -5.40 5.17 -16.32
N LEU A 52 -6.34 4.46 -15.66
CA LEU A 52 -7.57 3.96 -16.29
C LEU A 52 -8.43 5.10 -16.84
N ILE A 53 -8.60 6.20 -16.08
CA ILE A 53 -9.37 7.37 -16.53
C ILE A 53 -8.72 7.99 -17.76
N ASN A 54 -7.41 8.20 -17.73
CA ASN A 54 -6.67 8.81 -18.83
C ASN A 54 -6.73 7.94 -20.10
N GLU A 55 -6.64 6.62 -19.97
CA GLU A 55 -6.79 5.70 -21.09
C GLU A 55 -8.21 5.72 -21.67
N ALA A 56 -9.24 5.74 -20.82
CA ALA A 56 -10.63 5.85 -21.26
C ALA A 56 -10.87 7.16 -22.02
N GLN A 57 -10.37 8.29 -21.50
CA GLN A 57 -10.45 9.58 -22.19
C GLN A 57 -9.75 9.55 -23.55
N LYS A 58 -8.52 9.03 -23.62
CA LYS A 58 -7.79 8.90 -24.89
C LYS A 58 -8.55 8.06 -25.93
N ARG A 59 -9.28 7.03 -25.51
CA ARG A 59 -10.12 6.22 -26.40
C ARG A 59 -11.38 6.94 -26.84
N ALA A 60 -11.98 7.78 -25.99
CA ALA A 60 -13.18 8.55 -26.31
C ALA A 60 -12.91 9.75 -27.25
N PHE A 61 -11.69 10.27 -27.26
CA PHE A 61 -11.24 11.36 -28.13
C PHE A 61 -10.55 10.89 -29.43
N ARG A 62 -10.56 9.58 -29.71
CA ARG A 62 -10.09 8.98 -30.97
C ARG A 62 -11.27 8.64 -31.87
#